data_AF-A0A833D6N6-F1
#
_entry.id   AF-A0A833D6N6-F1
#
_cell.length_a   1.000
_cell.length_b   1.000
_cell.length_c   1.000
_cell.angle_alpha   90.00
_cell.angle_beta   90.00
_cell.angle_gamma   90.00
#
_symmetry.space_group_name_H-M   'P 1'
#
loop_
_entity.id
_entity.type
_entity.pdbx_description
1 polymer ?
#
loop_
_entity_poly.entity_id
_entity_poly.type
_entity_poly.pdbx_seq_one_letter_code
_entity_poly.pdbx_strand_id
1 'polypeptide(L)'
;MDKDWLIERLTREQAEAENLVRNDRLGPDPVPFGFMNSEWQNLLTQMKAGDELWFFSSPGHFWENLAGRQGYCLVRAGRVVSQLVTRMN
;
A
#
# COMPACT_ATOMS: atom_id res chain seq x y z
N MET A 1 -11.17 -4.91 -6.71
CA MET A 1 -11.19 -3.68 -5.89
C MET A 1 -11.74 -2.58 -6.79
N ASP A 2 -12.75 -1.85 -6.32
CA ASP A 2 -13.33 -0.74 -7.09
C ASP A 2 -12.40 0.47 -7.10
N LYS A 3 -12.42 1.22 -8.21
CA LYS A 3 -11.66 2.47 -8.34
C LYS A 3 -12.09 3.51 -7.31
N ASP A 4 -13.32 3.41 -6.84
CA ASP A 4 -13.90 4.33 -5.85
C ASP A 4 -13.23 4.21 -4.47
N TRP A 5 -12.37 3.19 -4.28
CA TRP A 5 -11.58 3.01 -3.06
C TRP A 5 -10.20 3.65 -3.16
N LEU A 6 -9.80 4.13 -4.35
CA LEU A 6 -8.55 4.85 -4.56
C LEU A 6 -8.69 6.26 -3.98
N ILE A 7 -7.87 6.58 -2.98
CA ILE A 7 -7.97 7.83 -2.24
C ILE A 7 -6.97 8.84 -2.77
N GLU A 8 -5.69 8.42 -2.86
CA GLU A 8 -4.60 9.33 -3.19
C GLU A 8 -3.55 8.64 -4.06
N ARG A 9 -3.07 9.36 -5.08
CA ARG A 9 -1.95 8.91 -5.92
C ARG A 9 -0.65 9.38 -5.30
N LEU A 10 0.27 8.46 -5.11
CA LEU A 10 1.52 8.71 -4.39
C LEU A 10 2.72 8.27 -5.24
N THR A 11 3.89 8.84 -4.96
CA THR A 11 5.15 8.24 -5.43
C THR A 11 5.62 7.17 -4.45
N ARG A 12 6.55 6.33 -4.92
CA ARG A 12 7.23 5.34 -4.08
C ARG A 12 7.82 5.99 -2.84
N GLU A 13 8.51 7.12 -3.02
CA GLU A 13 9.24 7.81 -1.96
C GLU A 13 8.27 8.37 -0.91
N GLN A 14 7.12 8.90 -1.33
CA GLN A 14 6.07 9.37 -0.41
C GLN A 14 5.51 8.21 0.41
N ALA A 15 5.15 7.10 -0.24
CA ALA A 15 4.61 5.92 0.43
C ALA A 15 5.63 5.31 1.42
N GLU A 16 6.91 5.26 1.04
CA GLU A 16 7.99 4.79 1.92
C GLU A 16 8.16 5.71 3.12
N ALA A 17 8.20 7.04 2.91
CA ALA A 17 8.38 8.03 3.97
C ALA A 17 7.23 8.01 5.00
N GLU A 18 5.99 7.88 4.55
CA GLU A 18 4.80 7.79 5.43
C GLU A 18 4.77 6.50 6.25
N ASN A 19 5.39 5.43 5.75
CA ASN A 19 5.39 4.12 6.39
C ASN A 19 6.76 3.73 6.95
N LEU A 20 7.62 4.70 7.26
CA LEU A 20 8.90 4.39 7.91
C LEU A 20 8.67 3.86 9.33
N VAL A 21 9.03 2.61 9.56
CA VAL A 21 8.93 1.96 10.86
C VAL A 21 10.32 1.83 11.46
N ARG A 22 10.51 2.38 12.68
CA ARG A 22 11.69 2.15 13.49
C ARG A 22 11.39 1.05 14.51
N ASN A 23 12.09 -0.07 14.41
CA ASN A 23 11.90 -1.21 15.30
C ASN A 23 13.24 -1.94 15.50
N ASP A 24 13.67 -2.11 16.74
CA ASP A 24 14.96 -2.76 17.06
C ASP A 24 15.07 -4.18 16.50
N ARG A 25 13.95 -4.87 16.24
CA ARG A 25 13.92 -6.20 15.62
C ARG A 25 14.22 -6.20 14.12
N LEU A 26 14.09 -5.05 13.46
CA LEU A 26 14.37 -4.88 12.02
C LEU A 26 15.77 -4.31 11.75
N GLY A 27 16.46 -3.84 12.80
CA GLY A 27 17.78 -3.23 12.71
C GLY A 27 17.79 -1.78 13.20
N PRO A 28 18.95 -1.11 13.15
CA PRO A 28 19.12 0.26 13.64
C PRO A 28 18.44 1.31 12.74
N ASP A 29 18.27 1.00 11.44
CA ASP A 29 17.75 1.90 10.43
C ASP A 29 16.22 1.77 10.27
N PRO A 30 15.50 2.87 10.00
CA PRO A 30 14.07 2.83 9.68
C PRO A 30 13.80 2.01 8.41
N VAL A 31 12.83 1.11 8.47
CA VAL A 31 12.45 0.25 7.35
C VAL A 31 11.04 0.61 6.86
N PRO A 32 10.85 0.97 5.58
CA PRO A 32 9.52 1.21 5.03
C PRO A 32 8.62 -0.01 5.18
N PHE A 33 7.41 0.18 5.67
CA PHE A 33 6.41 -0.87 5.94
C PHE A 33 6.85 -1.92 6.99
N GLY A 34 7.99 -1.72 7.66
CA GLY A 34 8.49 -2.61 8.71
C GLY A 34 8.58 -4.07 8.27
N PHE A 35 7.87 -4.97 8.96
CA PHE A 35 7.83 -6.40 8.61
C PHE A 35 7.21 -6.69 7.24
N MET A 36 6.41 -5.77 6.70
CA MET A 36 5.82 -5.87 5.36
C MET A 36 6.75 -5.34 4.26
N ASN A 37 7.98 -4.94 4.59
CA ASN A 37 8.94 -4.42 3.61
C ASN A 37 9.15 -5.38 2.43
N SER A 38 9.23 -6.69 2.69
CA SER A 38 9.39 -7.68 1.61
C SER A 38 8.19 -7.70 0.65
N GLU A 39 6.96 -7.57 1.16
CA GLU A 39 5.78 -7.47 0.31
C GLU A 39 5.72 -6.14 -0.44
N TRP A 40 6.15 -5.05 0.20
CA TRP A 40 6.32 -3.75 -0.45
C TRP A 40 7.33 -3.81 -1.60
N GLN A 41 8.50 -4.41 -1.38
CA GLN A 41 9.50 -4.61 -2.45
C GLN A 41 8.92 -5.49 -3.56
N ASN A 42 8.17 -6.55 -3.24
CA ASN A 42 7.49 -7.38 -4.24
C ASN A 42 6.40 -6.63 -5.02
N LEU A 43 5.75 -5.64 -4.42
CA LEU A 43 4.83 -4.75 -5.14
C LEU A 43 5.62 -3.88 -6.12
N LEU A 44 6.71 -3.26 -5.66
CA LEU A 44 7.56 -2.40 -6.49
C LEU A 44 8.24 -3.13 -7.66
N THR A 45 8.63 -4.39 -7.50
CA THR A 45 9.21 -5.18 -8.61
C THR A 45 8.23 -5.43 -9.74
N GLN A 46 6.92 -5.36 -9.47
CA GLN A 46 5.86 -5.48 -10.48
C GLN A 46 5.54 -4.15 -11.18
N MET A 47 6.02 -3.03 -10.63
CA MET A 47 5.81 -1.69 -11.15
C MET A 47 6.55 -1.53 -12.49
N LYS A 48 5.81 -1.11 -13.51
CA LYS A 48 6.35 -0.80 -14.84
C LYS A 48 6.23 0.69 -15.13
N ALA A 49 6.96 1.14 -16.16
CA ALA A 49 6.82 2.50 -16.66
C ALA A 49 5.37 2.77 -17.09
N GLY A 50 4.77 3.83 -16.54
CA GLY A 50 3.37 4.20 -16.79
C GLY A 50 2.37 3.63 -15.77
N ASP A 51 2.82 2.84 -14.80
CA ASP A 51 1.98 2.45 -13.67
C ASP A 51 1.87 3.57 -12.65
N GLU A 52 0.70 3.65 -12.02
CA GLU A 52 0.43 4.58 -10.94
C GLU A 52 0.36 3.83 -9.62
N LEU A 53 1.02 4.36 -8.60
CA LEU A 53 0.89 3.88 -7.23
C LEU A 53 -0.20 4.69 -6.52
N TRP A 54 -1.13 3.99 -5.88
CA TRP A 54 -2.26 4.57 -5.19
C TRP A 54 -2.38 4.04 -3.78
N PHE A 55 -2.68 4.92 -2.83
CA PHE A 55 -3.21 4.53 -1.52
C PHE A 55 -4.72 4.31 -1.63
N PHE A 56 -5.18 3.25 -0.98
CA PHE A 56 -6.57 2.86 -0.99
C PHE A 56 -7.11 2.55 0.39
N SER A 57 -8.42 2.76 0.56
CA SER A 57 -9.16 2.35 1.74
C SER A 57 -10.58 1.99 1.36
N SER A 58 -11.08 0.90 1.93
CA SER A 58 -12.47 0.50 1.78
C SER A 58 -13.40 1.53 2.43
N PRO A 59 -14.59 1.78 1.88
CA PRO A 59 -15.60 2.66 2.49
C PRO A 59 -15.95 2.28 3.93
N GLY A 60 -16.45 3.25 4.71
CA GLY A 60 -16.73 3.10 6.15
C GLY A 60 -17.59 1.87 6.51
N HIS A 61 -18.60 1.55 5.70
CA HIS A 61 -19.47 0.40 5.95
C HIS A 61 -18.72 -0.95 5.91
N PHE A 62 -17.61 -1.07 5.17
CA PHE A 62 -16.79 -2.28 5.23
C PHE A 62 -16.08 -2.41 6.59
N TRP A 63 -15.61 -1.29 7.15
CA TRP A 63 -14.97 -1.28 8.46
C TRP A 63 -15.94 -1.64 9.58
N GLU A 64 -17.18 -1.14 9.52
CA GLU A 64 -18.25 -1.45 10.47
C GLU A 64 -18.64 -2.93 10.47
N ASN A 65 -18.49 -3.60 9.32
CA ASN A 65 -18.82 -5.02 9.14
C ASN A 65 -17.61 -5.96 9.22
N LEU A 66 -16.49 -5.53 9.83
CA LEU A 66 -15.26 -6.34 9.96
C LEU A 66 -14.75 -6.88 8.60
N ALA A 67 -14.87 -6.06 7.56
CA ALA A 67 -14.42 -6.35 6.21
C ALA A 67 -13.55 -5.21 5.64
N GLY A 68 -13.11 -4.29 6.52
CA GLY A 68 -12.35 -3.11 6.18
C GLY A 68 -10.94 -3.45 5.70
N ARG A 69 -10.47 -2.79 4.64
CA ARG A 69 -9.13 -2.98 4.08
C ARG A 69 -8.55 -1.64 3.65
N GLN A 70 -7.30 -1.38 4.00
CA GLN A 70 -6.53 -0.28 3.43
C GLN A 70 -5.11 -0.72 3.09
N GLY A 71 -4.47 0.03 2.20
CA GLY A 71 -3.10 -0.20 1.81
C GLY A 71 -2.75 0.47 0.50
N TYR A 72 -1.85 -0.14 -0.26
CA TYR A 72 -1.26 0.43 -1.47
C TYR A 72 -1.50 -0.49 -2.66
N CYS A 73 -1.78 0.07 -3.83
CA CYS A 73 -1.99 -0.72 -5.03
C CYS A 73 -1.36 -0.07 -6.26
N LEU A 74 -0.99 -0.92 -7.22
CA LEU A 74 -0.52 -0.48 -8.53
C LEU A 74 -1.68 -0.50 -9.52
N VAL A 75 -1.83 0.60 -10.25
CA VAL A 75 -2.85 0.78 -11.28
C VAL A 75 -2.16 0.92 -12.64
N ARG A 76 -2.49 0.03 -13.57
CA ARG A 76 -2.01 0.04 -14.96
C ARG A 76 -3.18 0.15 -15.91
N ALA A 77 -3.19 1.16 -16.77
CA ALA A 77 -4.28 1.42 -17.72
C ALA A 77 -5.66 1.41 -17.03
N GLY A 78 -5.74 1.97 -15.81
CA GLY A 78 -6.96 2.02 -15.01
C GLY A 78 -7.41 0.66 -14.46
N ARG A 79 -6.53 -0.33 -14.32
CA ARG A 79 -6.83 -1.58 -13.61
C ARG A 79 -5.83 -1.80 -12.49
N VAL A 80 -6.30 -2.24 -11.33
CA VAL A 80 -5.43 -2.67 -10.23
C VAL A 80 -4.72 -3.95 -10.66
N VAL A 81 -3.39 -3.93 -10.70
CA VAL A 81 -2.56 -5.09 -11.10
C VAL A 81 -1.92 -5.80 -9.91
N SER A 82 -1.70 -5.09 -8.80
CA SER A 82 -1.14 -5.63 -7.56
C SER A 82 -1.58 -4.77 -6.38
N GLN A 83 -1.65 -5.36 -5.19
CA GLN A 83 -2.04 -4.68 -3.97
C GLN A 83 -1.30 -5.22 -2.75
N LEU A 84 -0.96 -4.32 -1.84
CA LEU A 84 -0.44 -4.58 -0.51
C LEU A 84 -1.48 -4.06 0.50
N VAL A 85 -2.05 -4.93 1.31
CA VAL A 85 -2.97 -4.54 2.38
C VAL A 85 -2.14 -4.32 3.65
N THR A 86 -2.12 -3.08 4.17
CA THR A 86 -1.35 -2.74 5.38
C THR A 86 -2.19 -2.80 6.65
N ARG A 87 -3.51 -2.70 6.52
CA ARG A 87 -4.43 -2.83 7.64
C ARG A 87 -5.73 -3.46 7.18
N MET A 88 -6.23 -4.37 8.00
CA MET A 88 -7.54 -4.99 7.89
C MET A 88 -8.22 -4.98 9.26
N ASN A 89 -9.55 -5.01 9.25
CA ASN A 89 -10.39 -5.18 10.44
C ASN A 89 -11.07 -6.53 10.42
#